data_AF-A0AAE9MLN5-F1
#
_entry.id   AF-A0AAE9MLN5-F1
#
_cell.length_a   1.000
_cell.length_b   1.000
_cell.length_c   1.000
_cell.angle_alpha   90.00
_cell.angle_beta   90.00
_cell.angle_gamma   90.00
#
_symmetry.space_group_name_H-M   'P 1'
#
loop_
_entity.id
_entity.type
_entity.pdbx_description
1 polymer ?
#
loop_
_entity_poly.entity_id
_entity_poly.type
_entity_poly.pdbx_seq_one_letter_code
_entity_poly.pdbx_strand_id
1 'polypeptide(L)'
;MNLELKQNIWKSDESGLGFYCVNIFECSEKNPELKELLENNILKEKEFGPIKTMVKELKEPTDYYGSILLNKIEISDFKKLDFSDFNSEFQKYWKDEDWGEDLPIFKKNFELAISNLDKFELSIRNFYYINTEKIDSEKLTDPNFFTYLVCVISTEKESNKIITLTFGLD
;
A
#
# COMPACT_ATOMS: atom_id res chain seq x y z
N MET A 1 7.13 17.04 -9.02
CA MET A 1 7.99 15.99 -8.45
C MET A 1 8.09 14.83 -9.45
N ASN A 2 9.25 14.18 -9.59
CA ASN A 2 9.39 12.98 -10.43
C ASN A 2 9.52 11.73 -9.55
N LEU A 3 8.66 10.73 -9.79
CA LEU A 3 8.64 9.45 -9.06
C LEU A 3 8.95 8.30 -10.02
N GLU A 4 10.07 7.63 -9.79
CA GLU A 4 10.51 6.49 -10.59
C GLU A 4 10.42 5.20 -9.78
N LEU A 5 9.64 4.22 -10.26
CA LEU A 5 9.56 2.89 -9.66
C LEU A 5 10.87 2.13 -9.90
N LYS A 6 11.56 1.78 -8.81
CA LYS A 6 12.84 1.05 -8.86
C LYS A 6 12.68 -0.45 -8.60
N GLN A 7 11.69 -0.82 -7.82
CA GLN A 7 11.45 -2.21 -7.46
C GLN A 7 9.96 -2.40 -7.20
N ASN A 8 9.40 -3.48 -7.74
CA ASN A 8 8.05 -3.97 -7.48
C ASN A 8 8.17 -5.43 -7.11
N ILE A 9 7.69 -5.78 -5.93
CA ILE A 9 7.59 -7.15 -5.44
C ILE A 9 6.11 -7.40 -5.23
N TRP A 10 5.54 -8.22 -6.09
CA TRP A 10 4.17 -8.66 -5.95
C TRP A 10 4.15 -10.17 -5.77
N LYS A 11 3.38 -10.65 -4.79
CA LYS A 11 3.07 -12.06 -4.62
C LYS A 11 1.63 -12.23 -4.20
N SER A 12 0.99 -13.23 -4.77
CA SER A 12 -0.25 -13.82 -4.29
C SER A 12 0.06 -15.17 -3.63
N ASP A 13 -0.79 -15.60 -2.72
CA ASP A 13 -0.80 -16.97 -2.24
C ASP A 13 -1.15 -17.98 -3.36
N GLU A 14 -0.96 -19.26 -3.08
CA GLU A 14 -1.21 -20.37 -4.04
C GLU A 14 -2.69 -20.53 -4.40
N SER A 15 -3.60 -20.07 -3.54
CA SER A 15 -5.05 -20.04 -3.76
C SER A 15 -5.51 -18.87 -4.63
N GLY A 16 -4.65 -17.85 -4.83
CA GLY A 16 -5.00 -16.64 -5.54
C GLY A 16 -5.85 -15.65 -4.74
N LEU A 17 -6.03 -15.87 -3.42
CA LEU A 17 -6.98 -15.14 -2.61
C LEU A 17 -6.32 -13.92 -1.97
N GLY A 18 -5.20 -14.09 -1.26
CA GLY A 18 -4.49 -13.00 -0.60
C GLY A 18 -3.19 -12.62 -1.28
N PHE A 19 -2.91 -11.31 -1.35
CA PHE A 19 -1.68 -10.81 -1.94
C PHE A 19 -0.98 -9.76 -1.07
N TYR A 20 0.30 -9.51 -1.41
CA TYR A 20 1.00 -8.30 -1.02
C TYR A 20 1.77 -7.70 -2.21
N CYS A 21 1.88 -6.38 -2.18
CA CYS A 21 2.68 -5.59 -3.11
C CYS A 21 3.62 -4.68 -2.31
N VAL A 22 4.91 -4.71 -2.64
CA VAL A 22 5.92 -3.76 -2.17
C VAL A 22 6.47 -3.01 -3.36
N ASN A 23 6.24 -1.70 -3.40
CA ASN A 23 6.89 -0.84 -4.38
C ASN A 23 7.92 0.04 -3.68
N ILE A 24 9.08 0.20 -4.32
CA ILE A 24 10.12 1.13 -3.90
C ILE A 24 10.32 2.12 -5.03
N PHE A 25 10.03 3.38 -4.72
CA PHE A 25 10.21 4.51 -5.61
C PHE A 25 11.43 5.33 -5.23
N GLU A 26 11.98 5.99 -6.23
CA GLU A 26 12.95 7.05 -6.07
C GLU A 26 12.33 8.37 -6.53
N CYS A 27 12.36 9.36 -5.64
CA CYS A 27 11.92 10.71 -5.88
C CYS A 27 13.09 11.59 -6.33
N SER A 28 12.81 12.58 -7.19
CA SER A 28 13.78 13.65 -7.50
C SER A 28 14.08 14.56 -6.31
N GLU A 29 13.20 14.57 -5.31
CA GLU A 29 13.22 15.45 -4.16
C GLU A 29 13.36 14.64 -2.87
N LYS A 30 14.02 15.22 -1.87
CA LYS A 30 14.11 14.63 -0.53
C LYS A 30 12.93 15.09 0.32
N ASN A 31 12.54 14.30 1.31
CA ASN A 31 11.48 14.65 2.25
C ASN A 31 10.10 14.94 1.60
N PRO A 32 9.64 14.21 0.57
CA PRO A 32 8.36 14.54 -0.04
C PRO A 32 7.22 14.36 0.96
N GLU A 33 6.30 15.33 0.97
CA GLU A 33 5.12 15.28 1.82
C GLU A 33 4.06 14.33 1.23
N LEU A 34 3.19 13.76 2.07
CA LEU A 34 2.12 12.88 1.59
C LEU A 34 1.25 13.58 0.54
N LYS A 35 0.95 14.87 0.74
CA LYS A 35 0.19 15.68 -0.21
C LYS A 35 0.79 15.64 -1.61
N GLU A 36 2.09 15.92 -1.69
CA GLU A 36 2.83 15.95 -2.95
C GLU A 36 2.85 14.57 -3.58
N LEU A 37 3.02 13.51 -2.79
CA LEU A 37 3.00 12.13 -3.27
C LEU A 37 1.65 11.76 -3.90
N LEU A 38 0.54 12.14 -3.27
CA LEU A 38 -0.81 11.92 -3.81
C LEU A 38 -1.02 12.74 -5.10
N GLU A 39 -0.66 14.02 -5.10
CA GLU A 39 -0.77 14.91 -6.27
C GLU A 39 0.10 14.46 -7.47
N ASN A 40 1.15 13.66 -7.21
CA ASN A 40 2.03 13.11 -8.24
C ASN A 40 1.79 11.60 -8.46
N ASN A 41 0.60 11.11 -8.11
CA ASN A 41 0.12 9.74 -8.37
C ASN A 41 1.07 8.66 -7.85
N ILE A 42 1.48 8.70 -6.57
CA ILE A 42 2.31 7.63 -5.97
C ILE A 42 1.61 6.26 -5.98
N LEU A 43 0.27 6.25 -5.97
CA LEU A 43 -0.56 5.06 -6.06
C LEU A 43 -1.08 4.93 -7.50
N LYS A 44 -0.42 4.12 -8.33
CA LYS A 44 -0.84 3.88 -9.73
C LYS A 44 -1.29 2.46 -9.92
N GLU A 45 -2.41 2.26 -10.59
CA GLU A 45 -2.95 0.92 -10.84
C GLU A 45 -2.00 0.06 -11.66
N LYS A 46 -1.28 0.62 -12.64
CA LYS A 46 -0.27 -0.16 -13.39
C LYS A 46 0.88 -0.71 -12.52
N GLU A 47 1.06 -0.17 -11.31
CA GLU A 47 2.09 -0.56 -10.33
C GLU A 47 1.46 -1.40 -9.18
N PHE A 48 0.15 -1.65 -9.24
CA PHE A 48 -0.62 -2.53 -8.36
C PHE A 48 -0.68 -3.95 -8.96
N GLY A 49 0.38 -4.74 -8.83
CA GLY A 49 0.39 -6.11 -9.36
C GLY A 49 1.73 -6.54 -9.95
N PRO A 50 1.81 -7.72 -10.60
CA PRO A 50 3.00 -8.15 -11.29
C PRO A 50 3.20 -7.33 -12.58
N ILE A 51 4.31 -6.58 -12.65
CA ILE A 51 4.65 -5.74 -13.83
C ILE A 51 4.59 -6.55 -15.14
N LYS A 52 4.99 -7.83 -15.15
CA LYS A 52 5.07 -8.63 -16.38
C LYS A 52 3.71 -8.93 -17.03
N THR A 53 2.62 -8.91 -16.28
CA THR A 53 1.27 -9.22 -16.76
C THR A 53 0.42 -7.96 -17.00
N MET A 54 0.70 -6.85 -16.32
CA MET A 54 -0.13 -5.64 -16.36
C MET A 54 0.22 -4.63 -17.46
N VAL A 55 1.40 -4.74 -18.06
CA VAL A 55 1.91 -3.77 -19.05
C VAL A 55 1.12 -3.73 -20.36
N LYS A 56 0.24 -4.70 -20.65
CA LYS A 56 -0.38 -4.80 -21.97
C LYS A 56 -1.67 -4.02 -22.19
N GLU A 57 -2.42 -3.61 -21.16
CA GLU A 57 -3.80 -3.11 -21.40
C GLU A 57 -4.25 -1.89 -20.57
N LEU A 58 -3.53 -1.46 -19.53
CA LEU A 58 -3.93 -0.29 -18.74
C LEU A 58 -3.53 1.03 -19.42
N LYS A 59 -4.53 1.81 -19.88
CA LYS A 59 -4.34 3.21 -20.25
C LYS A 59 -4.36 4.05 -18.97
N GLU A 60 -3.18 4.55 -18.60
CA GLU A 60 -3.06 5.58 -17.58
C GLU A 60 -3.47 6.97 -18.12
N PRO A 61 -3.93 7.89 -17.25
CA PRO A 61 -4.16 7.70 -15.82
C PRO A 61 -5.46 6.92 -15.53
N THR A 62 -5.43 6.09 -14.49
CA THR A 62 -6.64 5.53 -13.86
C THR A 62 -7.04 6.40 -12.66
N ASP A 63 -8.35 6.49 -12.37
CA ASP A 63 -8.86 7.27 -11.24
C ASP A 63 -8.95 6.44 -9.94
N TYR A 64 -8.38 5.24 -9.92
CA TYR A 64 -8.43 4.32 -8.79
C TYR A 64 -7.11 3.57 -8.57
N TYR A 65 -6.96 3.01 -7.36
CA TYR A 65 -5.88 2.11 -6.95
C TYR A 65 -6.47 0.96 -6.13
N GLY A 66 -6.52 -0.24 -6.69
CA GLY A 66 -7.36 -1.31 -6.17
C GLY A 66 -8.82 -0.83 -6.09
N SER A 67 -9.41 -0.82 -4.90
CA SER A 67 -10.76 -0.27 -4.67
C SER A 67 -10.81 1.19 -4.22
N ILE A 68 -9.67 1.88 -4.11
CA ILE A 68 -9.62 3.27 -3.63
C ILE A 68 -9.78 4.23 -4.81
N LEU A 69 -10.74 5.16 -4.75
CA LEU A 69 -10.89 6.25 -5.72
C LEU A 69 -9.88 7.37 -5.42
N LEU A 70 -8.88 7.52 -6.28
CA LEU A 70 -7.74 8.42 -6.08
C LEU A 70 -8.14 9.90 -6.07
N ASN A 71 -9.20 10.26 -6.78
CA ASN A 71 -9.72 11.64 -6.82
C ASN A 71 -10.56 12.03 -5.60
N LYS A 72 -10.83 11.10 -4.67
CA LYS A 72 -11.66 11.32 -3.48
C LYS A 72 -10.91 11.16 -2.17
N ILE A 73 -9.74 10.53 -2.18
CA ILE A 73 -8.89 10.43 -0.99
C ILE A 73 -8.16 11.74 -0.72
N GLU A 74 -7.99 12.02 0.55
CA GLU A 74 -7.28 13.17 1.08
C GLU A 74 -6.32 12.76 2.20
N ILE A 75 -5.43 13.68 2.60
CA ILE A 75 -4.43 13.42 3.64
C ILE A 75 -5.07 12.95 4.95
N SER A 76 -6.26 13.47 5.29
CA SER A 76 -7.03 13.10 6.48
C SER A 76 -7.47 11.65 6.51
N ASP A 77 -7.56 10.97 5.36
CA ASP A 77 -7.88 9.55 5.28
C ASP A 77 -6.72 8.66 5.72
N PHE A 78 -5.51 9.22 5.77
CA PHE A 78 -4.32 8.49 6.17
C PHE A 78 -4.01 8.71 7.64
N LYS A 79 -3.92 7.60 8.37
CA LYS A 79 -3.38 7.58 9.72
C LYS A 79 -1.85 7.65 9.63
N LYS A 80 -1.26 8.73 10.14
CA LYS A 80 0.19 8.86 10.27
C LYS A 80 0.69 8.07 11.48
N LEU A 81 1.67 7.20 11.26
CA LEU A 81 2.23 6.26 12.24
C LEU A 81 3.77 6.31 12.18
N ASP A 82 4.42 6.03 13.31
CA ASP A 82 5.80 5.56 13.30
C ASP A 82 5.84 4.03 13.09
N PHE A 83 7.03 3.42 13.08
CA PHE A 83 7.15 1.98 12.84
C PHE A 83 6.54 1.12 13.96
N SER A 84 6.60 1.59 15.21
CA SER A 84 6.05 0.89 16.37
C SER A 84 4.52 0.87 16.30
N ASP A 85 3.92 2.02 16.02
CA ASP A 85 2.47 2.16 15.87
C ASP A 85 1.97 1.48 14.59
N PHE A 86 2.74 1.52 13.50
CA PHE A 86 2.45 0.79 12.27
C PHE A 86 2.37 -0.71 12.51
N ASN A 87 3.39 -1.28 13.17
CA ASN A 87 3.39 -2.69 13.53
C ASN A 87 2.22 -3.01 14.48
N SER A 88 1.96 -2.14 15.45
CA SER A 88 0.84 -2.30 16.39
C SER A 88 -0.53 -2.24 15.71
N GLU A 89 -0.70 -1.43 14.65
CA GLU A 89 -1.94 -1.38 13.88
C GLU A 89 -2.19 -2.71 13.17
N PHE A 90 -1.16 -3.30 12.56
CA PHE A 90 -1.25 -4.64 11.97
C PHE A 90 -1.45 -5.72 13.04
N GLN A 91 -0.93 -5.51 14.26
CA GLN A 91 -1.17 -6.42 15.39
C GLN A 91 -2.60 -6.49 15.89
N LYS A 92 -3.44 -5.52 15.55
CA LYS A 92 -4.85 -5.58 15.91
C LYS A 92 -5.59 -6.68 15.17
N TYR A 93 -5.24 -6.93 13.91
CA TYR A 93 -5.82 -8.02 13.12
C TYR A 93 -5.52 -9.40 13.72
N TRP A 94 -4.35 -9.60 14.35
CA TRP A 94 -4.04 -10.86 15.04
C TRP A 94 -4.93 -11.18 16.24
N LYS A 95 -5.66 -10.18 16.74
CA LYS A 95 -6.58 -10.32 17.86
C LYS A 95 -8.04 -10.27 17.42
N ASP A 96 -8.27 -10.08 16.13
CA ASP A 96 -9.60 -10.02 15.55
C ASP A 96 -10.09 -11.43 15.25
N GLU A 97 -11.11 -11.87 15.98
CA GLU A 97 -11.67 -13.22 15.84
C GLU A 97 -12.47 -13.37 14.55
N ASP A 98 -12.91 -12.27 13.94
CA ASP A 98 -13.74 -12.27 12.73
C ASP A 98 -12.92 -12.52 11.46
N TRP A 99 -11.59 -12.43 11.53
CA TRP A 99 -10.70 -12.63 10.38
C TRP A 99 -10.56 -14.09 9.92
N GLY A 100 -11.01 -15.06 10.71
CA GLY A 100 -11.15 -16.47 10.30
C GLY A 100 -9.93 -17.05 9.56
N GLU A 101 -10.18 -17.59 8.36
CA GLU A 101 -9.17 -18.26 7.52
C GLU A 101 -8.22 -17.29 6.81
N ASP A 102 -8.55 -16.00 6.75
CA ASP A 102 -7.73 -14.97 6.08
C ASP A 102 -6.55 -14.52 6.95
N LEU A 103 -6.68 -14.63 8.28
CA LEU A 103 -5.66 -14.15 9.23
C LEU A 103 -4.27 -14.77 9.00
N PRO A 104 -4.11 -16.09 8.84
CA PRO A 104 -2.81 -16.69 8.57
C PRO A 104 -2.20 -16.21 7.24
N ILE A 105 -3.03 -15.99 6.22
CA ILE A 105 -2.60 -15.52 4.90
C ILE A 105 -2.05 -14.09 5.02
N PHE A 106 -2.83 -13.21 5.63
CA PHE A 106 -2.42 -11.82 5.84
C PHE A 106 -1.18 -11.70 6.73
N LYS A 107 -1.09 -12.49 7.81
CA LYS A 107 0.10 -12.54 8.67
C LYS A 107 1.35 -12.88 7.85
N LYS A 108 1.28 -13.96 7.07
CA LYS A 108 2.39 -14.42 6.22
C LYS A 108 2.76 -13.35 5.18
N ASN A 109 1.78 -12.74 4.54
CA ASN A 109 1.97 -11.68 3.56
C ASN A 109 2.64 -10.45 4.18
N PHE A 110 2.22 -10.03 5.37
CA PHE A 110 2.84 -8.96 6.12
C PHE A 110 4.30 -9.27 6.47
N GLU A 111 4.56 -10.43 7.08
CA GLU A 111 5.93 -10.85 7.45
C GLU A 111 6.86 -10.89 6.23
N LEU A 112 6.38 -11.42 5.09
CA LEU A 112 7.13 -11.44 3.84
C LEU A 112 7.36 -10.03 3.27
N ALA A 113 6.36 -9.15 3.31
CA ALA A 113 6.53 -7.77 2.85
C ALA A 113 7.59 -7.03 3.67
N ILE A 114 7.56 -7.16 5.00
CA ILE A 114 8.55 -6.55 5.89
C ILE A 114 9.94 -7.16 5.67
N SER A 115 10.06 -8.48 5.46
CA SER A 115 11.36 -9.09 5.19
C SER A 115 12.02 -8.61 3.89
N ASN A 116 11.22 -8.16 2.91
CA ASN A 116 11.73 -7.56 1.67
C ASN A 116 12.29 -6.14 1.85
N LEU A 117 12.17 -5.57 3.05
CA LEU A 117 12.66 -4.24 3.41
C LEU A 117 13.88 -4.27 4.33
N ASP A 118 14.57 -5.40 4.45
CA ASP A 118 15.76 -5.59 5.30
C ASP A 118 16.86 -4.54 5.13
N LYS A 119 17.02 -4.02 3.91
CA LYS A 119 17.98 -2.96 3.55
C LYS A 119 17.56 -1.54 3.99
N PHE A 120 16.36 -1.37 4.54
CA PHE A 120 15.85 -0.06 4.98
C PHE A 120 15.77 0.01 6.51
N GLU A 121 16.17 1.15 7.06
CA GLU A 121 15.95 1.44 8.48
C GLU A 121 14.49 1.87 8.69
N LEU A 122 13.63 0.91 9.02
CA LEU A 122 12.18 1.17 9.17
C LEU A 122 11.85 2.03 10.39
N SER A 123 12.66 1.99 11.45
CA SER A 123 12.45 2.74 12.70
C SER A 123 12.48 4.26 12.55
N ILE A 124 13.09 4.79 11.49
CA ILE A 124 13.21 6.23 11.24
C ILE A 124 12.21 6.74 10.19
N ARG A 125 11.31 5.86 9.73
CA ARG A 125 10.32 6.16 8.69
C ARG A 125 8.98 6.58 9.28
N ASN A 126 8.28 7.45 8.57
CA ASN A 126 6.86 7.70 8.77
C ASN A 126 6.07 6.76 7.87
N PHE A 127 4.91 6.31 8.35
CA PHE A 127 3.99 5.44 7.64
C PHE A 127 2.62 6.10 7.60
N TYR A 128 2.08 6.29 6.40
CA TYR A 128 0.76 6.81 6.15
C TYR A 128 -0.13 5.65 5.76
N TYR A 129 -0.97 5.21 6.69
CA TYR A 129 -1.78 4.00 6.60
C TYR A 129 -3.23 4.34 6.23
N ILE A 130 -3.80 3.60 5.29
CA ILE A 130 -5.23 3.64 4.93
C ILE A 130 -5.77 2.20 4.83
N ASN A 131 -6.99 1.97 5.30
CA ASN A 131 -7.70 0.69 5.20
C ASN A 131 -9.09 0.95 4.62
N THR A 132 -9.43 0.26 3.53
CA THR A 132 -10.72 0.40 2.85
C THR A 132 -11.92 0.04 3.73
N GLU A 133 -11.75 -0.82 4.73
CA GLU A 133 -12.83 -1.15 5.69
C GLU A 133 -13.19 0.01 6.63
N LYS A 134 -12.31 1.03 6.73
CA LYS A 134 -12.42 2.12 7.71
C LYS A 134 -12.69 3.49 7.08
N ILE A 135 -12.69 3.60 5.76
CA ILE A 135 -12.95 4.87 5.06
C ILE A 135 -14.38 4.94 4.54
N ASP A 136 -14.83 6.15 4.21
CA ASP A 136 -16.17 6.36 3.68
C ASP A 136 -16.36 5.59 2.37
N SER A 137 -17.49 4.89 2.24
CA SER A 137 -17.80 4.06 1.06
C SER A 137 -17.84 4.86 -0.24
N GLU A 138 -18.11 6.18 -0.17
CA GLU A 138 -18.05 7.04 -1.36
C GLU A 138 -16.65 7.20 -1.93
N LYS A 139 -15.59 6.91 -1.15
CA LYS A 139 -14.19 6.92 -1.57
C LYS A 139 -13.75 5.57 -2.17
N LEU A 140 -14.66 4.61 -2.26
CA LEU A 140 -14.41 3.29 -2.83
C LEU A 140 -15.07 3.12 -4.20
N THR A 141 -14.53 2.22 -5.02
CA THR A 141 -15.16 1.78 -6.27
C THR A 141 -16.47 1.04 -6.00
N ASP A 142 -17.41 1.11 -6.94
CA ASP A 142 -18.66 0.33 -6.91
C ASP A 142 -18.82 -0.43 -8.24
N PRO A 143 -18.81 -1.77 -8.24
CA PRO A 143 -18.63 -2.65 -7.08
C PRO A 143 -17.21 -2.62 -6.48
N ASN A 144 -17.10 -2.83 -5.15
CA ASN A 144 -15.84 -3.14 -4.46
C ASN A 144 -15.72 -4.66 -4.33
N PHE A 145 -14.70 -5.25 -4.95
CA PHE A 145 -14.46 -6.69 -4.92
C PHE A 145 -13.55 -7.13 -3.77
N PHE A 146 -12.84 -6.21 -3.12
CA PHE A 146 -11.91 -6.56 -2.05
C PHE A 146 -12.66 -6.80 -0.75
N THR A 147 -12.39 -7.93 -0.11
CA THR A 147 -12.80 -8.20 1.28
C THR A 147 -12.08 -7.23 2.22
N TYR A 148 -10.78 -7.06 2.02
CA TYR A 148 -9.99 -6.00 2.64
C TYR A 148 -8.93 -5.48 1.67
N LEU A 149 -8.56 -4.21 1.82
CA LEU A 149 -7.42 -3.61 1.14
C LEU A 149 -6.77 -2.59 2.06
N VAL A 150 -5.53 -2.87 2.44
CA VAL A 150 -4.70 -2.00 3.28
C VAL A 150 -3.57 -1.45 2.44
N CYS A 151 -3.43 -0.13 2.40
CA CYS A 151 -2.33 0.54 1.71
C CYS A 151 -1.53 1.43 2.68
N VAL A 152 -0.23 1.49 2.47
CA VAL A 152 0.71 2.22 3.30
C VAL A 152 1.67 2.95 2.38
N ILE A 153 1.86 4.25 2.60
CA ILE A 153 2.92 5.03 1.98
C ILE A 153 3.95 5.37 3.06
N SER A 154 5.21 5.06 2.84
CA SER A 154 6.28 5.28 3.80
C SER A 154 7.32 6.25 3.26
N THR A 155 7.63 7.27 4.07
CA THR A 155 8.63 8.29 3.78
C THR A 155 9.68 8.35 4.89
N GLU A 156 10.87 8.83 4.57
CA GLU A 156 11.98 8.96 5.50
C GLU A 156 12.58 10.35 5.40
N LYS A 157 12.98 10.91 6.55
CA LYS A 157 13.63 12.21 6.56
C LYS A 157 14.99 12.15 5.84
N GLU A 158 15.33 13.16 5.07
CA GLU A 158 16.54 13.31 4.24
C GLU A 158 16.73 12.24 3.14
N SER A 159 15.72 11.41 2.92
CA SER A 159 15.69 10.38 1.90
C SER A 159 14.81 10.78 0.74
N ASN A 160 15.14 10.25 -0.43
CA ASN A 160 14.31 10.31 -1.63
C ASN A 160 13.64 8.95 -1.92
N LYS A 161 13.78 7.96 -1.03
CA LYS A 161 13.21 6.61 -1.21
C LYS A 161 11.83 6.53 -0.55
N ILE A 162 10.82 6.26 -1.36
CA ILE A 162 9.44 6.07 -0.92
C ILE A 162 9.09 4.59 -1.05
N ILE A 163 8.45 4.04 -0.03
CA ILE A 163 8.02 2.64 -0.04
C ILE A 163 6.50 2.66 0.00
N THR A 164 5.83 1.90 -0.88
CA THR A 164 4.42 1.58 -0.68
C THR A 164 4.27 0.11 -0.35
N LEU A 165 3.38 -0.18 0.59
CA LEU A 165 2.97 -1.53 0.94
C LEU A 165 1.48 -1.64 0.73
N THR A 166 1.06 -2.67 0.02
CA THR A 166 -0.36 -2.93 -0.20
C THR A 166 -0.65 -4.39 0.07
N PHE A 167 -1.70 -4.65 0.83
CA PHE A 167 -2.16 -5.98 1.21
C PHE A 167 -3.64 -6.05 0.89
N GLY A 168 -4.10 -7.14 0.28
CA GLY A 168 -5.52 -7.30 0.00
C GLY A 168 -5.91 -8.75 -0.20
N LEU A 169 -7.23 -8.93 -0.23
CA LEU A 169 -7.91 -10.18 -0.55
C LEU A 169 -9.06 -9.88 -1.51
N ASP A 170 -9.02 -10.50 -2.69
CA ASP A 170 -9.98 -10.34 -3.79
C ASP A 170 -11.13 -11.35 -3.70
#